data_AF-W7DKJ5-F1
#
_entry.id   AF-W7DKJ5-F1
#
_cell.length_a   1.000
_cell.length_b   1.000
_cell.length_c   1.000
_cell.angle_alpha   90.00
_cell.angle_beta   90.00
_cell.angle_gamma   90.00
#
_symmetry.space_group_name_H-M   'P 1'
#
loop_
_entity.id
_entity.type
_entity.pdbx_description
1 polymer ?
#
loop_
_entity_poly.entity_id
_entity_poly.type
_entity_poly.pdbx_seq_one_letter_code
_entity_poly.pdbx_strand_id
1 'polypeptide(L)'
;MIMENGITIQAVDAVFYDNSLQIKTTTTDPKKELLYAFYIYKTGEKEAVHKSNYQKFPTYQFEASTPGGYKVKVFAKNKNTNNILTMSSETVMYRIVKDY
;
A
#
# COMPACT_ATOMS: atom_id res chain seq x y z
N MET A 1 -6.84 -12.82 -31.08
CA MET A 1 -5.85 -12.30 -30.12
C MET A 1 -6.47 -12.43 -28.74
N ILE A 2 -6.08 -13.45 -27.99
CA ILE A 2 -6.62 -13.71 -26.64
C ILE A 2 -5.88 -12.75 -25.71
N MET A 3 -6.54 -11.70 -25.23
CA MET A 3 -6.00 -10.89 -24.16
C MET A 3 -5.92 -11.79 -22.93
N GLU A 4 -4.70 -12.15 -22.53
CA GLU A 4 -4.48 -12.70 -21.20
C GLU A 4 -5.04 -11.66 -20.24
N ASN A 5 -6.15 -11.97 -19.55
CA ASN A 5 -6.74 -11.07 -18.55
C ASN A 5 -5.71 -10.85 -17.44
N GLY A 6 -4.86 -9.84 -17.65
CA GLY A 6 -3.75 -9.52 -16.78
C GLY A 6 -4.28 -9.08 -15.43
N ILE A 7 -3.70 -9.61 -14.37
CA ILE A 7 -3.97 -9.09 -13.04
C ILE A 7 -3.49 -7.65 -13.02
N THR A 8 -4.30 -6.73 -12.51
CA THR A 8 -3.92 -5.34 -12.25
C THR A 8 -4.27 -4.98 -10.82
N ILE A 9 -3.56 -3.98 -10.27
CA ILE A 9 -3.98 -3.34 -9.03
C ILE A 9 -5.04 -2.31 -9.41
N GLN A 10 -6.24 -2.43 -8.83
CA GLN A 10 -7.37 -1.53 -9.09
C GLN A 10 -7.40 -0.35 -8.11
N ALA A 11 -7.09 -0.60 -6.84
CA ALA A 11 -7.12 0.41 -5.78
C ALA A 11 -6.04 0.14 -4.72
N VAL A 12 -5.49 1.21 -4.16
CA VAL A 12 -4.71 1.20 -2.91
C VAL A 12 -5.35 2.22 -2.00
N ASP A 13 -6.22 1.73 -1.12
CA ASP A 13 -6.91 2.54 -0.12
C ASP A 13 -6.02 2.66 1.11
N ALA A 14 -5.80 3.89 1.56
CA ALA A 14 -5.02 4.19 2.75
C ALA A 14 -5.81 5.19 3.61
N VAL A 15 -6.03 4.85 4.88
CA VAL A 15 -6.83 5.65 5.82
C VAL A 15 -6.18 5.64 7.18
N PHE A 16 -6.12 6.79 7.84
CA PHE A 16 -5.71 6.88 9.24
C PHE A 16 -6.89 6.64 10.17
N TYR A 17 -6.68 5.76 11.15
CA TYR A 17 -7.48 5.68 12.37
C TYR A 17 -6.53 5.94 13.53
N ASP A 18 -6.72 7.08 14.21
CA ASP A 18 -5.72 7.62 15.15
C ASP A 18 -4.33 7.73 14.48
N ASN A 19 -3.28 7.16 15.07
CA ASN A 19 -1.92 7.14 14.51
C ASN A 19 -1.67 5.95 13.58
N SER A 20 -2.65 5.08 13.38
CA SER A 20 -2.53 3.87 12.59
C SER A 20 -2.98 4.09 11.14
N LEU A 21 -2.05 4.03 10.19
CA LEU A 21 -2.32 3.98 8.76
C LEU A 21 -2.76 2.56 8.36
N GLN A 22 -4.05 2.38 8.10
CA GLN A 22 -4.64 1.16 7.59
C GLN A 22 -4.60 1.16 6.05
N ILE A 23 -4.08 0.09 5.46
CA ILE A 23 -3.85 -0.03 4.02
C ILE A 23 -4.56 -1.26 3.49
N LYS A 24 -5.28 -1.10 2.37
CA LYS A 24 -5.93 -2.19 1.65
C LYS A 24 -5.68 -2.07 0.15
N THR A 25 -5.31 -3.19 -0.47
CA THR A 25 -5.10 -3.30 -1.91
C THR A 25 -6.23 -4.11 -2.54
N THR A 26 -6.78 -3.62 -3.65
CA THR A 26 -7.78 -4.34 -4.46
C THR A 26 -7.17 -4.69 -5.81
N THR A 27 -7.34 -5.93 -6.27
CA THR A 27 -6.82 -6.43 -7.54
C THR A 27 -7.95 -7.03 -8.38
N THR A 28 -7.78 -7.06 -9.71
CA THR A 28 -8.80 -7.63 -10.63
C THR A 28 -9.09 -9.12 -10.39
N ASP A 29 -8.13 -9.85 -9.81
CA ASP A 29 -8.27 -11.27 -9.49
C ASP A 29 -7.64 -11.57 -8.11
N PRO A 30 -8.43 -11.47 -7.04
CA PRO A 30 -7.94 -11.73 -5.68
C PRO A 30 -7.63 -13.21 -5.42
N LYS A 31 -8.00 -14.12 -6.32
CA LYS A 31 -7.76 -15.57 -6.17
C LYS A 31 -6.36 -16.00 -6.65
N LYS A 32 -5.64 -15.14 -7.37
CA LYS A 32 -4.27 -15.43 -7.79
C LYS A 32 -3.29 -15.32 -6.63
N GLU A 33 -2.25 -16.15 -6.67
CA GLU A 33 -1.18 -16.15 -5.67
C GLU A 33 -0.26 -14.94 -5.81
N LEU A 34 -0.70 -13.80 -5.26
CA LEU A 34 0.08 -12.59 -5.14
C LEU A 34 0.77 -12.49 -3.77
N LEU A 35 1.94 -11.87 -3.78
CA LEU A 35 2.63 -11.38 -2.59
C LEU A 35 2.69 -9.85 -2.65
N TYR A 36 2.47 -9.19 -1.53
CA TYR A 36 2.35 -7.75 -1.42
C TYR A 36 3.46 -7.20 -0.53
N ALA A 37 4.12 -6.13 -0.96
CA ALA A 37 5.00 -5.32 -0.13
C ALA A 37 4.51 -3.86 -0.14
N PHE A 38 4.66 -3.18 0.99
CA PHE A 38 4.11 -1.86 1.26
C PHE A 38 5.23 -0.91 1.63
N TYR A 39 5.48 0.09 0.78
CA TYR A 39 6.50 1.11 1.01
C TYR A 39 5.79 2.42 1.33
N ILE A 40 6.12 3.01 2.47
CA ILE A 40 5.44 4.18 2.99
C ILE A 40 6.39 5.37 2.90
N TYR A 41 5.92 6.44 2.29
CA TYR A 41 6.64 7.68 2.10
C TYR A 41 5.97 8.77 2.93
N LYS A 42 6.77 9.60 3.58
CA LYS A 42 6.30 10.81 4.24
C LYS A 42 6.63 12.01 3.35
N THR A 43 5.73 12.98 3.29
CA THR A 43 5.92 14.21 2.50
C THR A 43 7.19 14.94 2.95
N GLY A 44 8.05 15.28 2.00
CA GLY A 44 9.35 15.91 2.25
C GLY A 44 10.51 14.91 2.38
N GLU A 45 10.23 13.63 2.61
CA GLU A 45 11.25 12.57 2.64
C GLU A 45 11.49 12.03 1.23
N LYS A 46 12.77 11.85 0.87
CA LYS A 46 13.17 11.27 -0.44
C LYS A 46 13.02 9.75 -0.46
N GLU A 47 13.31 9.11 0.66
CA GLU A 47 13.26 7.66 0.83
C GLU A 47 11.97 7.23 1.53
N ALA A 48 11.61 5.96 1.34
CA ALA A 48 10.51 5.38 2.11
C ALA A 48 10.91 5.33 3.60
N VAL A 49 10.05 5.88 4.47
CA VAL A 49 10.22 5.85 5.92
C VAL A 49 9.92 4.46 6.49
N HIS A 50 9.24 3.60 5.73
CA HIS A 50 9.00 2.20 6.06
C HIS A 50 8.92 1.33 4.82
N LYS A 51 9.43 0.09 4.92
CA LYS A 51 9.39 -0.92 3.85
C LYS A 51 9.01 -2.26 4.47
N SER A 52 7.85 -2.79 4.10
CA SER A 52 7.48 -4.15 4.51
C SER A 52 8.17 -5.21 3.66
N ASN A 53 8.33 -6.41 4.21
CA ASN A 53 8.60 -7.61 3.42
C ASN A 53 7.37 -7.99 2.57
N TYR A 54 7.59 -8.84 1.57
CA TYR A 54 6.51 -9.46 0.81
C TYR A 54 5.69 -10.42 1.67
N GLN A 55 4.37 -10.26 1.66
CA GLN A 55 3.42 -11.06 2.44
C GLN A 55 2.19 -11.45 1.62
N LYS A 56 1.46 -12.49 2.04
CA LYS A 56 0.29 -12.98 1.29
C LYS A 56 -0.94 -12.06 1.38
N PHE A 57 -1.02 -11.25 2.44
CA PHE A 57 -2.20 -10.44 2.72
C PHE A 57 -2.14 -9.11 1.95
N PRO A 58 -3.25 -8.70 1.29
CA PRO A 58 -3.34 -7.44 0.56
C PRO A 58 -3.57 -6.23 1.49
N THR A 59 -3.45 -6.44 2.80
CA THR A 59 -3.64 -5.42 3.83
C THR A 59 -2.37 -5.24 4.64
N TYR A 60 -2.16 -4.03 5.15
CA TYR A 60 -1.03 -3.71 6.02
C TYR A 60 -1.40 -2.57 6.98
N GLN A 61 -0.71 -2.52 8.11
CA GLN A 61 -0.85 -1.48 9.10
C GLN A 61 0.51 -0.87 9.42
N PHE A 62 0.55 0.44 9.56
CA PHE A 62 1.73 1.19 9.96
C PHE A 62 1.39 2.26 11.00
N GLU A 63 2.15 2.34 12.07
CA GLU A 63 1.99 3.36 13.10
C GLU A 63 2.84 4.59 12.76
N ALA A 64 2.19 5.71 12.50
CA ALA A 64 2.86 6.99 12.25
C ALA A 64 3.22 7.67 13.58
N SER A 65 4.50 7.98 13.76
CA SER A 65 5.00 8.67 14.96
C SER A 65 4.93 10.20 14.88
N THR A 66 4.75 10.76 13.69
CA THR A 66 4.78 12.22 13.46
C THR A 66 3.66 12.66 12.52
N PRO A 67 2.98 13.79 12.78
CA PRO A 67 1.97 14.32 11.86
C PRO A 67 2.59 14.65 10.50
N GLY A 68 1.77 14.58 9.45
CA GLY A 68 2.18 14.88 8.08
C GLY A 68 1.40 14.10 7.03
N GLY A 69 1.72 14.36 5.76
CA GLY A 69 1.16 13.62 4.64
C GLY A 69 1.94 12.34 4.36
N TYR A 70 1.23 11.23 4.23
CA TYR A 70 1.78 9.90 3.95
C TYR A 70 1.23 9.38 2.62
N LYS A 71 2.07 8.71 1.86
CA LYS A 71 1.71 8.02 0.61
C LYS A 71 2.23 6.59 0.64
N VAL A 72 1.42 5.65 0.19
CA VAL A 72 1.78 4.22 0.16
C VAL A 72 1.99 3.79 -1.27
N LYS A 73 3.14 3.16 -1.57
CA LYS A 73 3.38 2.44 -2.81
C LYS A 73 3.31 0.95 -2.53
N VAL A 74 2.40 0.27 -3.20
CA VAL A 74 2.23 -1.18 -3.11
C VAL A 74 2.95 -1.85 -4.26
N PHE A 75 3.60 -2.97 -3.96
CA PHE A 75 4.20 -3.87 -4.92
C PHE A 75 3.49 -5.22 -4.83
N ALA A 76 2.75 -5.60 -5.87
CA ALA A 76 2.10 -6.90 -5.98
C ALA A 76 2.92 -7.80 -6.92
N LYS A 77 3.56 -8.82 -6.36
CA LYS A 77 4.38 -9.80 -7.07
C LYS A 77 3.59 -11.08 -7.31
N ASN A 78 3.51 -11.52 -8.56
CA ASN A 78 3.00 -12.84 -8.90
C ASN A 78 4.04 -13.91 -8.54
N LYS A 79 3.67 -14.90 -7.72
CA LYS A 79 4.61 -15.96 -7.31
C LYS A 79 5.12 -16.81 -8.46
N ASN A 80 4.29 -17.05 -9.47
CA ASN A 80 4.56 -17.99 -10.54
C ASN A 80 5.41 -17.36 -11.64
N THR A 81 5.09 -16.11 -12.01
CA THR A 81 5.79 -15.41 -13.10
C THR A 81 6.87 -14.45 -12.61
N ASN A 82 6.94 -14.17 -11.32
CA ASN A 82 7.76 -13.11 -10.73
C ASN A 82 7.45 -11.68 -11.24
N ASN A 83 6.40 -11.49 -12.06
CA ASN A 83 5.99 -10.16 -12.51
C ASN A 83 5.55 -9.31 -11.32
N ILE A 84 5.97 -8.04 -11.31
CA ILE A 84 5.65 -7.08 -10.25
C ILE A 84 4.80 -5.97 -10.83
N LEU A 85 3.65 -5.75 -10.20
CA LEU A 85 2.77 -4.62 -10.44
C LEU A 85 2.96 -3.61 -9.31
N THR A 86 2.86 -2.33 -9.62
CA THR A 86 2.96 -1.29 -8.59
C THR A 86 1.89 -0.25 -8.73
N MET A 87 1.37 0.23 -7.61
CA MET A 87 0.45 1.36 -7.58
C MET A 87 0.66 2.17 -6.31
N SER A 88 0.40 3.47 -6.38
CA SER A 88 0.46 4.35 -5.21
C SER A 88 -0.94 4.77 -4.80
N SER A 89 -1.14 4.93 -3.49
CA SER A 89 -2.32 5.60 -2.96
C SER A 89 -2.26 7.11 -3.24
N GLU A 90 -3.39 7.77 -3.02
CA GLU A 90 -3.40 9.21 -2.75
C GLU A 90 -2.62 9.54 -1.46
N THR A 91 -2.30 10.83 -1.29
CA THR A 91 -1.69 11.30 -0.04
C THR A 91 -2.75 11.41 1.06
N VAL A 92 -2.47 10.82 2.21
CA VAL A 92 -3.36 10.80 3.38
C VAL A 92 -2.70 11.55 4.53
N MET A 93 -3.45 12.43 5.20
CA MET A 93 -2.90 13.27 6.27
C MET A 93 -3.11 12.63 7.64
N TYR A 94 -2.02 12.44 8.40
CA TYR A 94 -2.08 12.20 9.83
C TYR A 94 -2.02 13.54 10.58
N ARG A 95 -3.00 13.77 11.46
CA ARG A 95 -3.11 14.96 12.30
C ARG A 95 -3.33 14.50 13.74
N ILE A 96 -2.61 15.11 14.69
CA ILE A 96 -2.88 14.92 16.10
C ILE A 96 -4.08 15.81 16.44
N VAL A 97 -5.22 15.19 16.75
CA VAL A 97 -6.35 15.91 17.34
C VAL A 97 -6.07 16.00 18.84
N LYS A 98 -5.83 17.21 19.34
CA LYS A 98 -5.82 17.45 20.79
C LYS A 98 -7.28 17.60 21.21
N ASP A 99 -7.80 16.65 21.98
CA ASP A 99 -9.01 16.88 22.75
C ASP A 99 -8.69 17.91 23.84
N TYR A 100 -9.41 19.04 23.81
CA TYR A 100 -9.35 20.12 24.81
C TYR A 100 -10.47 19.97 25.82
#